data_AF-A0A6G8CG31-F1
#
_entry.id   AF-A0A6G8CG31-F1
#
_cell.length_a   1.000
_cell.length_b   1.000
_cell.length_c   1.000
_cell.angle_alpha   90.00
_cell.angle_beta   90.00
_cell.angle_gamma   90.00
#
_symmetry.space_group_name_H-M   'P 1'
#
loop_
_entity.id
_entity.type
_entity.pdbx_description
1 polymer ?
#
loop_
_entity_poly.entity_id
_entity_poly.type
_entity_poly.pdbx_seq_one_letter_code
_entity_poly.pdbx_strand_id
1 'polypeptide(L)'
;MAQLRLFSSLFVLWCLLAPALQRAQAQTPAEANKRLFDRSIDELNFRTMETVYDKSFTRRKFPVTLRTYQARREFDDFNNNADLKRLFQNYNDVSERYKNRFGKGRRDLAEFQKQLNSVLIDKNFEFFIRVLPRDERVALIRSLQRTVKQATAQFNASEDPAPEDLAADGAAVPPADVDADPEAASAAEPPVDPAPQPEAGIQESASPAPTRSADAPARHDWVDYFTLLLAGTSTLLLVYLIVSVLPDLRARLDGLADQIDPQAQRRTPRRDAMDLPEDRYEEEDN
;
A
#
# COMPACT_ATOMS: atom_id res chain seq x y z
N MET A 1 -24.97 -22.25 33.21
CA MET A 1 -24.91 -22.01 31.75
C MET A 1 -24.74 -20.54 31.34
N ALA A 2 -25.17 -19.55 32.14
CA ALA A 2 -25.04 -18.12 31.79
C ALA A 2 -23.58 -17.63 31.69
N GLN A 3 -22.69 -18.13 32.56
CA GLN A 3 -21.27 -17.73 32.56
C GLN A 3 -20.52 -18.16 31.29
N LEU A 4 -20.78 -19.36 30.75
CA LEU A 4 -20.14 -19.83 29.52
C LEU A 4 -20.55 -19.00 28.29
N ARG A 5 -21.79 -18.49 28.27
CA ARG A 5 -22.30 -17.60 27.21
C ARG A 5 -21.65 -16.23 27.25
N LEU A 6 -21.40 -15.69 28.45
CA LEU A 6 -20.69 -14.42 28.65
C LEU A 6 -19.23 -14.49 28.18
N PHE A 7 -18.53 -15.58 28.50
CA PHE A 7 -17.16 -15.81 28.02
C PHE A 7 -17.10 -15.97 26.49
N SER A 8 -18.06 -16.68 25.90
CA SER A 8 -18.15 -16.82 24.44
C SER A 8 -18.43 -15.47 23.74
N SER A 9 -19.32 -14.64 24.28
CA SER A 9 -19.59 -13.31 23.73
C SER A 9 -18.41 -12.35 23.88
N LEU A 10 -17.68 -12.40 25.01
CA LEU A 10 -16.48 -11.60 25.23
C LEU A 10 -15.34 -12.03 24.30
N PHE A 11 -15.19 -13.33 24.05
CA PHE A 11 -14.20 -13.86 23.12
C PHE A 11 -14.49 -13.45 21.67
N VAL A 12 -15.75 -13.53 21.23
CA VAL A 12 -16.17 -13.05 19.90
C VAL A 12 -15.98 -11.54 19.77
N LEU A 13 -16.31 -10.77 20.80
CA LEU A 13 -16.08 -9.32 20.84
C LEU A 13 -14.57 -8.99 20.75
N TRP A 14 -13.72 -9.74 21.45
CA TRP A 14 -12.28 -9.57 21.43
C TRP A 14 -11.67 -9.96 20.07
N CYS A 15 -12.13 -11.05 19.45
CA CYS A 15 -11.74 -11.45 18.09
C CYS A 15 -12.19 -10.44 17.02
N LEU A 16 -13.29 -9.71 17.24
CA LEU A 16 -13.75 -8.64 16.35
C LEU A 16 -12.99 -7.32 16.56
N LEU A 17 -12.60 -6.99 17.80
CA LEU A 17 -11.84 -5.76 18.09
C LEU A 17 -10.33 -5.88 17.81
N ALA A 18 -9.74 -7.08 17.95
CA ALA A 18 -8.32 -7.30 17.72
C ALA A 18 -7.83 -6.88 16.30
N PRO A 19 -8.50 -7.24 15.19
CA PRO A 19 -8.08 -6.79 13.86
C PRO A 19 -8.36 -5.29 13.62
N ALA A 20 -9.35 -4.71 14.29
CA ALA A 20 -9.66 -3.28 14.20
C ALA A 20 -8.58 -2.42 14.88
N LEU A 21 -8.07 -2.86 16.04
CA LEU A 21 -6.96 -2.21 16.74
C LEU A 21 -5.62 -2.35 16.01
N GLN A 22 -5.40 -3.46 15.30
CA GLN A 22 -4.20 -3.64 14.47
C GLN A 22 -4.21 -2.78 13.21
N ARG A 23 -5.37 -2.50 12.61
CA ARG A 23 -5.50 -1.57 11.47
C ARG A 23 -5.52 -0.10 11.88
N ALA A 24 -5.81 0.22 13.14
CA ALA A 24 -5.83 1.58 13.67
C ALA A 24 -4.45 2.17 13.99
N GLN A 25 -3.36 1.38 13.90
CA GLN A 25 -2.02 1.97 13.76
C GLN A 25 -1.81 2.49 12.33
N ALA A 26 -2.65 3.45 11.93
CA ALA A 26 -2.34 4.33 10.82
C ALA A 26 -1.00 5.00 11.17
N GLN A 27 0.02 4.74 10.35
CA GLN A 27 1.32 5.38 10.51
C GLN A 27 1.10 6.88 10.57
N THR A 28 1.63 7.53 11.60
CA THR A 28 1.51 9.00 11.70
C THR A 28 2.12 9.61 10.43
N PRO A 29 1.55 10.69 9.86
CA PRO A 29 2.08 11.30 8.64
C PRO A 29 3.57 11.68 8.81
N ALA A 30 3.95 12.07 10.03
CA ALA A 30 5.32 12.38 10.38
C ALA A 30 6.28 11.16 10.32
N GLU A 31 5.80 9.95 10.60
CA GLU A 31 6.58 8.71 10.40
C GLU A 31 6.65 8.30 8.93
N ALA A 32 5.55 8.46 8.18
CA ALA A 32 5.53 8.21 6.74
C ALA A 32 6.53 9.12 6.01
N ASN A 33 6.55 10.41 6.35
CA ASN A 33 7.47 11.40 5.81
C ASN A 33 8.94 11.10 6.14
N LYS A 34 9.19 10.58 7.34
CA LYS A 34 10.54 10.12 7.72
C LYS A 34 10.96 8.91 6.90
N ARG A 35 10.09 7.91 6.70
CA ARG A 35 10.40 6.74 5.86
C ARG A 35 10.63 7.14 4.41
N LEU A 36 9.88 8.10 3.90
CA LEU A 36 10.09 8.69 2.58
C LEU A 36 11.46 9.35 2.48
N PHE A 37 11.87 10.11 3.50
CA PHE A 37 13.20 10.70 3.57
C PHE A 37 14.29 9.63 3.56
N ASP A 38 14.19 8.63 4.44
CA ASP A 38 15.18 7.56 4.57
C ASP A 38 15.33 6.76 3.26
N ARG A 39 14.21 6.43 2.60
CA ARG A 39 14.19 5.81 1.28
C ARG A 39 14.82 6.70 0.21
N SER A 40 14.57 8.00 0.26
CA SER A 40 15.14 8.95 -0.70
C SER A 40 16.66 9.04 -0.55
N ILE A 41 17.17 9.07 0.69
CA ILE A 41 18.61 9.00 0.96
C ILE A 41 19.22 7.71 0.42
N ASP A 42 18.56 6.57 0.66
CA ASP A 42 18.99 5.27 0.15
C ASP A 42 19.05 5.23 -1.38
N GLU A 43 18.05 5.80 -2.07
CA GLU A 43 18.03 5.88 -3.54
C GLU A 43 19.13 6.82 -4.06
N LEU A 44 19.33 8.00 -3.45
CA LEU A 44 20.40 8.92 -3.83
C LEU A 44 21.77 8.27 -3.69
N ASN A 45 22.00 7.56 -2.58
CA ASN A 45 23.24 6.82 -2.35
C ASN A 45 23.40 5.69 -3.39
N PHE A 46 22.36 4.87 -3.58
CA PHE A 46 22.35 3.79 -4.56
C PHE A 46 22.71 4.30 -5.96
N ARG A 47 22.04 5.34 -6.47
CA ARG A 47 22.31 5.91 -7.81
C ARG A 47 23.71 6.47 -7.96
N THR A 48 24.23 7.08 -6.90
CA THR A 48 25.59 7.60 -6.88
C THR A 48 26.60 6.46 -6.97
N MET A 49 26.46 5.44 -6.13
CA MET A 49 27.33 4.26 -6.15
C MET A 49 27.22 3.46 -7.44
N GLU A 50 26.00 3.25 -7.94
CA GLU A 50 25.71 2.59 -9.22
C GLU A 50 26.51 3.26 -10.34
N THR A 51 26.40 4.59 -10.44
CA THR A 51 27.09 5.35 -11.49
C THR A 51 28.62 5.27 -11.35
N VAL A 52 29.17 5.46 -10.14
CA VAL A 52 30.62 5.39 -9.92
C VAL A 52 31.16 3.99 -10.16
N TYR A 53 30.44 2.96 -9.72
CA TYR A 53 30.84 1.56 -9.87
C TYR A 53 30.81 1.13 -11.33
N ASP A 54 29.72 1.39 -12.04
CA ASP A 54 29.56 1.03 -13.45
C ASP A 54 30.58 1.71 -14.36
N LYS A 55 31.10 2.86 -13.95
CA LYS A 55 32.19 3.55 -14.67
C LYS A 55 33.56 3.05 -14.27
N SER A 56 33.74 2.58 -13.04
CA SER A 56 34.98 1.96 -12.57
C SER A 56 35.17 0.55 -13.14
N PHE A 57 34.07 -0.18 -13.37
CA PHE A 57 34.07 -1.55 -13.88
C PHE A 57 33.27 -1.65 -15.19
N THR A 58 33.96 -1.92 -16.30
CA THR A 58 33.31 -2.00 -17.63
C THR A 58 32.55 -3.30 -17.87
N ARG A 59 32.89 -4.38 -17.14
CA ARG A 59 32.34 -5.74 -17.35
C ARG A 59 31.36 -6.19 -16.28
N ARG A 60 31.22 -5.43 -15.19
CA ARG A 60 30.37 -5.76 -14.06
C ARG A 60 29.44 -4.58 -13.80
N LYS A 61 28.27 -4.88 -13.23
CA LYS A 61 27.24 -3.89 -12.93
C LYS A 61 26.97 -3.86 -11.45
N PHE A 62 26.66 -2.67 -10.95
CA PHE A 62 26.24 -2.54 -9.56
C PHE A 62 24.87 -3.22 -9.38
N PRO A 63 24.74 -4.24 -8.52
CA PRO A 63 23.49 -4.98 -8.43
C PRO A 63 22.33 -4.11 -7.93
N VAL A 64 21.19 -4.17 -8.62
CA VAL A 64 19.98 -3.40 -8.27
C VAL A 64 19.41 -3.79 -6.91
N THR A 65 19.77 -4.97 -6.38
CA THR A 65 19.38 -5.44 -5.04
C THR A 65 20.03 -4.62 -3.91
N LEU A 66 21.09 -3.85 -4.19
CA LEU A 66 21.85 -3.07 -3.20
C LEU A 66 21.21 -1.72 -2.86
N ARG A 67 19.88 -1.65 -2.81
CA ARG A 67 19.17 -0.39 -2.50
C ARG A 67 19.21 0.01 -1.04
N THR A 68 19.47 -0.93 -0.13
CA THR A 68 19.54 -0.64 1.30
C THR A 68 20.98 -0.46 1.76
N TYR A 69 21.16 0.30 2.85
CA TYR A 69 22.47 0.48 3.48
C TYR A 69 23.15 -0.86 3.82
N GLN A 70 22.41 -1.80 4.41
CA GLN A 70 22.96 -3.10 4.82
C GLN A 70 23.42 -3.93 3.62
N ALA A 71 22.63 -3.99 2.55
CA ALA A 71 23.02 -4.72 1.35
C ALA A 71 24.32 -4.17 0.74
N ARG A 72 24.49 -2.84 0.68
CA ARG A 72 25.73 -2.21 0.22
C ARG A 72 26.92 -2.45 1.14
N ARG A 73 26.68 -2.65 2.43
CA ARG A 73 27.73 -2.93 3.41
C ARG A 73 28.28 -4.35 3.26
N GLU A 74 27.43 -5.30 2.90
CA GLU A 74 27.79 -6.70 2.65
C GLU A 74 28.38 -6.93 1.26
N PHE A 75 28.24 -5.96 0.35
CA PHE A 75 28.79 -6.04 -0.99
C PHE A 75 30.33 -6.02 -0.98
N ASP A 76 30.94 -7.00 -1.66
CA ASP A 76 32.39 -7.21 -1.67
C ASP A 76 32.99 -7.44 -3.07
N ASP A 77 32.19 -7.29 -4.13
CA ASP A 77 32.67 -7.51 -5.49
C ASP A 77 33.43 -6.28 -6.03
N PHE A 78 34.67 -6.12 -5.58
CA PHE A 78 35.54 -4.99 -5.99
C PHE A 78 36.80 -5.44 -6.75
N ASN A 79 36.80 -6.66 -7.29
CA ASN A 79 37.94 -7.22 -8.05
C ASN A 79 39.30 -7.09 -7.33
N ASN A 80 39.34 -7.41 -6.03
CA ASN A 80 40.50 -7.27 -5.14
C ASN A 80 41.05 -5.83 -4.97
N ASN A 81 40.29 -4.80 -5.35
CA ASN A 81 40.64 -3.41 -5.09
C ASN A 81 40.16 -2.98 -3.69
N ALA A 82 41.02 -3.16 -2.68
CA ALA A 82 40.72 -2.85 -1.29
C ALA A 82 40.46 -1.35 -1.04
N ASP A 83 41.15 -0.46 -1.76
CA ASP A 83 40.99 0.98 -1.61
C ASP A 83 39.63 1.45 -2.13
N LEU A 84 39.19 0.91 -3.27
CA LEU A 84 37.88 1.22 -3.84
C LEU A 84 36.75 0.66 -2.97
N LYS A 85 36.91 -0.57 -2.45
CA LYS A 85 35.99 -1.12 -1.44
C LYS A 85 35.86 -0.17 -0.25
N ARG A 86 36.99 0.30 0.30
CA ARG A 86 37.00 1.23 1.44
C ARG A 86 36.34 2.57 1.11
N LEU A 87 36.56 3.11 -0.09
CA LEU A 87 35.92 4.33 -0.57
C LEU A 87 34.39 4.20 -0.60
N PHE A 88 33.89 3.09 -1.17
CA PHE A 88 32.45 2.81 -1.24
C PHE A 88 31.85 2.62 0.16
N GLN A 89 32.51 1.85 1.03
CA GLN A 89 32.04 1.65 2.41
C GLN A 89 32.00 2.97 3.20
N ASN A 90 33.03 3.81 3.08
CA ASN A 90 33.07 5.11 3.74
C ASN A 90 31.92 6.03 3.26
N TYR A 91 31.69 6.10 1.95
CA TYR A 91 30.57 6.87 1.41
C TYR A 91 29.21 6.31 1.87
N ASN A 92 29.06 4.98 1.95
CA ASN A 92 27.85 4.35 2.48
C ASN A 92 27.57 4.83 3.92
N ASP A 93 28.59 4.81 4.77
CA ASP A 93 28.48 5.21 6.17
C ASP A 93 28.17 6.70 6.32
N VAL A 94 28.75 7.56 5.48
CA VAL A 94 28.42 8.98 5.46
C VAL A 94 26.96 9.20 5.08
N SER A 95 26.46 8.49 4.06
CA SER A 95 25.07 8.62 3.61
C SER A 95 24.07 8.26 4.71
N GLU A 96 24.37 7.25 5.53
CA GLU A 96 23.51 6.80 6.62
C GLU A 96 23.35 7.87 7.71
N ARG A 97 24.37 8.71 7.91
CA ARG A 97 24.32 9.83 8.87
C ARG A 97 23.26 10.87 8.48
N TYR A 98 22.89 10.96 7.21
CA TYR A 98 21.88 11.91 6.74
C TYR A 98 20.47 11.55 7.19
N LYS A 99 20.15 10.25 7.28
CA LYS A 99 18.87 9.77 7.83
C LYS A 99 18.60 10.28 9.24
N ASN A 100 19.66 10.42 10.02
CA ASN A 100 19.59 10.94 11.39
C ASN A 100 19.40 12.46 11.49
N ARG A 101 19.41 13.21 10.38
CA ARG A 101 19.21 14.68 10.40
C ARG A 101 17.74 15.05 10.31
N PHE A 102 16.96 14.32 9.53
CA PHE A 102 15.53 14.60 9.35
C PHE A 102 14.72 14.16 10.58
N GLY A 103 13.82 15.03 11.04
CA GLY A 103 12.95 14.77 12.18
C GLY A 103 13.52 15.12 13.57
N LYS A 104 14.71 15.73 13.65
CA LYS A 104 15.26 16.36 14.88
C LYS A 104 14.76 17.80 15.13
N GLY A 105 14.08 18.39 14.16
CA GLY A 105 13.58 19.76 14.19
C GLY A 105 12.17 19.83 13.59
N ARG A 106 11.91 20.84 12.74
CA ARG A 106 10.63 20.90 12.03
C ARG A 106 10.57 19.76 11.01
N ARG A 107 9.37 19.32 10.69
CA ARG A 107 9.13 18.29 9.66
C ARG A 107 8.31 18.89 8.55
N ASP A 108 8.77 20.03 8.05
CA ASP A 108 8.14 20.74 6.94
C ASP A 108 8.81 20.42 5.60
N LEU A 109 8.09 20.71 4.52
CA LEU A 109 8.57 20.50 3.15
C LEU A 109 9.90 21.22 2.88
N ALA A 110 10.05 22.44 3.39
CA ALA A 110 11.24 23.25 3.21
C ALA A 110 12.48 22.58 3.84
N GLU A 111 12.37 22.07 5.07
CA GLU A 111 13.45 21.32 5.71
C GLU A 111 13.70 19.98 5.01
N PHE A 112 12.66 19.26 4.59
CA PHE A 112 12.80 18.03 3.81
C PHE A 112 13.66 18.25 2.55
N GLN A 113 13.27 19.22 1.72
CA GLN A 113 13.98 19.58 0.50
C GLN A 113 15.41 20.07 0.78
N LYS A 114 15.59 20.91 1.81
CA LYS A 114 16.90 21.43 2.20
C LYS A 114 17.85 20.31 2.63
N GLN A 115 17.37 19.38 3.46
CA GLN A 115 18.18 18.26 3.94
C GLN A 115 18.54 17.30 2.79
N LEU A 116 17.64 17.03 1.85
CA LEU A 116 17.98 16.23 0.66
C LEU A 116 19.00 16.92 -0.25
N ASN A 117 18.83 18.22 -0.53
CA ASN A 117 19.79 18.96 -1.36
C ASN A 117 21.16 19.11 -0.69
N SER A 118 21.22 19.13 0.66
CA SER A 118 22.50 19.18 1.37
C SER A 118 23.40 17.99 1.08
N VAL A 119 22.84 16.83 0.69
CA VAL A 119 23.62 15.65 0.27
C VAL A 119 24.44 15.95 -0.99
N LEU A 120 23.87 16.70 -1.93
CA LEU A 120 24.50 17.02 -3.22
C LEU A 120 25.57 18.11 -3.13
N ILE A 121 25.56 18.89 -2.05
CA ILE A 121 26.50 19.99 -1.79
C ILE A 121 27.61 19.53 -0.83
N ASP A 122 27.48 18.33 -0.26
CA ASP A 122 28.43 17.82 0.72
C ASP A 122 29.79 17.48 0.08
N LYS A 123 30.87 17.80 0.80
CA LYS A 123 32.25 17.55 0.34
C LYS A 123 32.54 16.06 0.13
N ASN A 124 31.92 15.17 0.92
CA ASN A 124 32.10 13.73 0.77
C ASN A 124 31.44 13.23 -0.51
N PHE A 125 30.28 13.78 -0.87
CA PHE A 125 29.62 13.49 -2.15
C PHE A 125 30.50 13.96 -3.31
N GLU A 126 30.97 15.21 -3.27
CA GLU A 126 31.86 15.76 -4.30
C GLU A 126 33.14 14.93 -4.46
N PHE A 127 33.76 14.54 -3.35
CA PHE A 127 34.95 13.70 -3.36
C PHE A 127 34.69 12.33 -3.99
N PHE A 128 33.56 11.69 -3.66
CA PHE A 128 33.21 10.36 -4.18
C PHE A 128 32.98 10.38 -5.69
N ILE A 129 32.27 11.40 -6.20
CA ILE A 129 31.98 11.50 -7.63
C ILE A 129 33.16 12.08 -8.43
N ARG A 130 34.22 12.57 -7.80
CA ARG A 130 35.36 13.23 -8.48
C ARG A 130 36.03 12.33 -9.51
N VAL A 131 35.99 11.01 -9.30
CA VAL A 131 36.55 9.98 -10.20
C VAL A 131 35.82 9.97 -11.56
N LEU A 132 34.57 10.43 -11.61
CA LEU A 132 33.80 10.49 -12.84
C LEU A 132 34.24 11.64 -13.77
N PRO A 133 34.15 11.45 -15.10
CA PRO A 133 34.29 12.53 -16.08
C PRO A 133 33.31 13.68 -15.80
N ARG A 134 33.66 14.90 -16.22
CA ARG A 134 32.86 16.10 -15.93
C ARG A 134 31.41 15.98 -16.41
N ASP A 135 31.20 15.46 -17.61
CA ASP A 135 29.86 15.37 -18.21
C ASP A 135 28.99 14.34 -17.46
N GLU A 136 29.57 13.22 -17.06
CA GLU A 136 28.93 12.19 -16.23
C GLU A 136 28.57 12.71 -14.84
N ARG A 137 29.46 13.50 -14.21
CA ARG A 137 29.17 14.16 -12.94
C ARG A 137 27.97 15.09 -13.05
N VAL A 138 27.92 15.90 -14.10
CA VAL A 138 26.79 16.84 -14.32
C VAL A 138 25.50 16.07 -14.60
N ALA A 139 25.55 15.00 -15.41
CA ALA A 139 24.40 14.14 -15.66
C ALA A 139 23.88 13.47 -14.38
N LEU A 140 24.78 12.94 -13.54
CA LEU A 140 24.44 12.37 -12.24
C LEU A 140 23.81 13.40 -11.31
N ILE A 141 24.40 14.59 -11.17
CA ILE A 141 23.83 15.64 -10.31
C ILE A 141 22.42 16.01 -10.77
N ARG A 142 22.19 16.15 -12.09
CA ARG A 142 20.86 16.44 -12.64
C ARG A 142 19.87 15.30 -12.39
N SER A 143 20.29 14.04 -12.52
CA SER A 143 19.41 12.90 -12.25
C SER A 143 19.04 12.83 -10.77
N LEU A 144 20.01 13.01 -9.87
CA LEU A 144 19.78 13.05 -8.43
C LEU A 144 18.86 14.23 -8.04
N GLN A 145 19.04 15.41 -8.64
CA GLN A 145 18.13 16.54 -8.45
C GLN A 145 16.70 16.22 -8.88
N ARG A 146 16.50 15.46 -9.97
CA ARG A 146 15.16 14.98 -10.36
C ARG A 146 14.58 14.03 -9.32
N THR A 147 15.38 13.12 -8.78
CA THR A 147 14.96 12.23 -7.67
C THR A 147 14.55 13.03 -6.44
N VAL A 148 15.31 14.07 -6.06
CA VAL A 148 14.95 14.98 -4.95
C VAL A 148 13.62 15.70 -5.22
N LYS A 149 13.40 16.20 -6.45
CA LYS A 149 12.13 16.81 -6.85
C LYS A 149 10.96 15.84 -6.75
N GLN A 150 11.13 14.60 -7.22
CA GLN A 150 10.10 13.55 -7.12
C GLN A 150 9.76 13.23 -5.66
N ALA A 151 10.76 13.08 -4.80
CA ALA A 151 10.56 12.86 -3.38
C ALA A 151 9.85 14.05 -2.70
N THR A 152 10.20 15.28 -3.08
CA THR A 152 9.55 16.50 -2.56
C THR A 152 8.08 16.58 -3.01
N ALA A 153 7.78 16.19 -4.24
CA ALA A 153 6.40 16.11 -4.73
C ALA A 153 5.59 15.03 -4.00
N GLN A 154 6.20 13.87 -3.71
CA GLN A 154 5.55 12.82 -2.90
C GLN A 154 5.28 13.28 -1.47
N PHE A 155 6.21 14.04 -0.87
CA PHE A 155 6.01 14.64 0.44
C PHE A 155 4.83 15.63 0.43
N ASN A 156 4.77 16.51 -0.57
CA ASN A 156 3.67 17.47 -0.72
C ASN A 156 2.30 16.76 -0.89
N ALA A 157 2.26 15.72 -1.73
CA ALA A 157 1.05 14.92 -1.93
C ALA A 157 0.60 14.14 -0.68
N SER A 158 1.53 13.85 0.24
CA SER A 158 1.20 13.18 1.51
C SER A 158 0.76 14.14 2.63
N GLU A 159 1.08 15.42 2.52
CA GLU A 159 0.60 16.46 3.46
C GLU A 159 -0.74 17.05 3.05
N ASP A 160 -1.16 16.87 1.78
CA ASP A 160 -2.42 17.37 1.25
C ASP A 160 -3.46 16.22 1.16
N PRO A 161 -4.33 16.02 2.17
CA PRO A 161 -5.35 14.97 2.16
C PRO A 161 -6.56 15.30 1.27
N ALA A 162 -6.44 16.18 0.27
CA ALA A 162 -7.55 16.54 -0.62
C ALA A 162 -7.19 16.53 -2.12
N PRO A 163 -6.84 15.37 -2.72
CA PRO A 163 -6.91 15.23 -4.18
C PRO A 163 -8.28 14.77 -4.67
N GLU A 164 -9.25 14.47 -3.78
CA GLU A 164 -10.60 14.05 -4.17
C GLU A 164 -11.57 15.23 -4.37
N ASP A 165 -11.37 16.37 -3.68
CA ASP A 165 -12.22 17.56 -3.85
C ASP A 165 -11.84 18.40 -5.09
N LEU A 166 -10.66 18.21 -5.68
CA LEU A 166 -10.24 18.88 -6.92
C LEU A 166 -10.46 18.03 -8.18
N ALA A 167 -10.77 16.74 -8.04
CA ALA A 167 -11.17 15.88 -9.15
C ALA A 167 -12.68 15.99 -9.48
N ALA A 168 -13.46 16.67 -8.63
CA ALA A 168 -14.88 16.93 -8.83
C ALA A 168 -15.18 18.23 -9.61
N ASP A 169 -14.20 19.10 -9.84
CA ASP A 169 -14.36 20.34 -10.62
C ASP A 169 -13.80 20.22 -12.06
N GLY A 170 -13.97 19.03 -12.63
CA GLY A 170 -13.74 18.77 -14.04
C GLY A 170 -14.91 19.26 -14.89
N ALA A 171 -15.05 20.58 -15.06
CA ALA A 171 -15.92 21.15 -16.11
C ALA A 171 -15.62 22.61 -16.46
N ALA A 172 -14.45 22.89 -17.06
CA ALA A 172 -14.32 23.97 -18.07
C ALA A 172 -12.93 23.95 -18.72
N VAL A 173 -12.77 23.11 -19.74
CA VAL A 173 -11.87 23.44 -20.86
C VAL A 173 -12.75 24.08 -21.93
N PRO A 174 -12.37 25.27 -22.45
CA PRO A 174 -12.50 25.47 -23.88
C PRO A 174 -11.13 25.75 -24.55
N PRO A 175 -10.99 25.37 -25.83
CA PRO A 175 -9.72 25.17 -26.51
C PRO A 175 -9.09 26.46 -27.04
N ALA A 176 -7.85 26.31 -27.51
CA ALA A 176 -6.97 27.31 -28.08
C ALA A 176 -7.57 28.07 -29.29
N ASP A 177 -7.20 29.35 -29.40
CA ASP A 177 -7.14 30.08 -30.66
C ASP A 177 -5.97 31.07 -30.64
N VAL A 178 -5.50 31.33 -31.85
CA VAL A 178 -4.17 31.72 -32.29
C VAL A 178 -4.18 33.19 -32.72
N ASP A 179 -3.00 33.83 -32.62
CA ASP A 179 -2.55 35.08 -33.24
C ASP A 179 -3.23 36.43 -32.91
N ALA A 180 -2.42 37.30 -32.29
CA ALA A 180 -2.50 38.76 -32.47
C ALA A 180 -1.07 39.33 -32.52
N ASP A 181 -0.52 39.39 -33.73
CA ASP A 181 0.60 40.25 -34.12
C ASP A 181 0.09 41.72 -34.17
N PRO A 182 0.91 42.77 -33.99
CA PRO A 182 1.61 43.29 -35.18
C PRO A 182 2.93 44.06 -34.90
N GLU A 183 3.94 43.95 -35.77
CA GLU A 183 4.59 45.15 -36.35
C GLU A 183 5.59 44.84 -37.49
N ALA A 184 5.58 45.76 -38.46
CA ALA A 184 6.59 46.06 -39.48
C ALA A 184 6.54 45.30 -40.82
N ALA A 185 5.92 46.00 -41.78
CA ALA A 185 5.90 45.80 -43.22
C ALA A 185 7.27 45.81 -43.92
N SER A 186 7.43 44.96 -44.93
CA SER A 186 7.95 45.27 -46.29
C SER A 186 8.05 43.97 -47.09
N ALA A 187 7.15 43.72 -48.05
CA ALA A 187 7.25 44.12 -49.46
C ALA A 187 8.39 43.44 -50.24
N ALA A 188 8.07 42.42 -51.05
CA ALA A 188 8.51 42.21 -52.44
C ALA A 188 8.17 40.78 -52.96
N GLU A 189 7.29 40.77 -53.97
CA GLU A 189 7.09 39.88 -55.15
C GLU A 189 7.46 38.36 -55.24
N PRO A 190 6.70 37.58 -56.06
CA PRO A 190 6.73 36.10 -56.23
C PRO A 190 7.69 35.70 -57.40
N PRO A 191 7.69 34.50 -58.07
CA PRO A 191 6.84 33.28 -58.02
C PRO A 191 7.62 31.93 -58.10
N VAL A 192 6.91 30.77 -58.12
CA VAL A 192 7.08 29.61 -59.04
C VAL A 192 6.13 28.47 -58.59
N ASP A 193 5.16 28.18 -59.45
CA ASP A 193 4.31 26.96 -59.49
C ASP A 193 5.13 25.82 -60.18
N PRO A 194 4.89 24.51 -59.96
CA PRO A 194 3.68 23.89 -60.48
C PRO A 194 3.04 22.78 -59.61
N ALA A 195 1.71 22.83 -59.53
CA ALA A 195 0.75 21.72 -59.47
C ALA A 195 1.17 20.45 -60.28
N PRO A 196 0.58 19.23 -60.09
CA PRO A 196 -0.82 19.02 -59.71
C PRO A 196 -1.19 17.81 -58.80
N GLN A 197 -2.32 18.01 -58.13
CA GLN A 197 -3.35 17.08 -57.61
C GLN A 197 -3.62 15.83 -58.50
N PRO A 198 -4.24 14.73 -58.01
CA PRO A 198 -5.59 14.78 -57.42
C PRO A 198 -5.99 13.77 -56.30
N GLU A 199 -6.86 14.31 -55.44
CA GLU A 199 -8.10 13.79 -54.82
C GLU A 199 -8.34 12.30 -54.50
N ALA A 200 -8.68 12.13 -53.21
CA ALA A 200 -9.81 11.37 -52.65
C ALA A 200 -9.81 9.82 -52.69
N GLY A 201 -9.82 9.23 -51.49
CA GLY A 201 -10.19 7.84 -51.25
C GLY A 201 -10.39 7.57 -49.75
N ILE A 202 -11.64 7.60 -49.32
CA ILE A 202 -12.12 7.16 -48.00
C ILE A 202 -11.83 5.66 -47.84
N GLN A 203 -11.19 5.24 -46.75
CA GLN A 203 -11.32 3.88 -46.23
C GLN A 203 -11.18 3.85 -44.70
N GLU A 204 -12.35 3.71 -44.09
CA GLU A 204 -12.67 3.23 -42.76
C GLU A 204 -12.11 1.82 -42.54
N SER A 205 -11.36 1.59 -41.45
CA SER A 205 -11.25 0.28 -40.79
C SER A 205 -10.50 0.30 -39.45
N ALA A 206 -11.12 -0.39 -38.50
CA ALA A 206 -10.55 -1.17 -37.41
C ALA A 206 -10.17 -0.47 -36.07
N SER A 207 -11.09 -0.63 -35.13
CA SER A 207 -10.95 -0.56 -33.67
C SER A 207 -9.74 -1.35 -33.12
N PRO A 208 -9.00 -0.85 -32.12
CA PRO A 208 -8.12 -1.68 -31.31
C PRO A 208 -8.85 -2.15 -30.04
N ALA A 209 -9.04 -3.47 -29.92
CA ALA A 209 -9.40 -4.13 -28.68
C ALA A 209 -8.28 -3.93 -27.63
N PRO A 210 -8.60 -3.69 -26.34
CA PRO A 210 -7.57 -3.61 -25.31
C PRO A 210 -7.10 -5.02 -24.93
N THR A 211 -5.82 -5.29 -25.18
CA THR A 211 -5.10 -6.44 -24.65
C THR A 211 -5.03 -6.36 -23.13
N ARG A 212 -5.64 -7.34 -22.45
CA ARG A 212 -5.54 -7.51 -20.99
C ARG A 212 -4.09 -7.66 -20.56
N SER A 213 -3.58 -6.67 -19.83
CA SER A 213 -2.33 -6.77 -19.07
C SER A 213 -2.60 -7.51 -17.76
N ALA A 214 -2.44 -8.83 -17.76
CA ALA A 214 -2.49 -9.65 -16.57
C ALA A 214 -1.13 -9.65 -15.85
N ASP A 215 -0.73 -8.51 -15.27
CA ASP A 215 0.27 -8.47 -14.18
C ASP A 215 0.34 -7.10 -13.49
N ALA A 216 -0.83 -6.60 -13.04
CA ALA A 216 -0.89 -5.47 -12.12
C ALA A 216 -1.16 -6.02 -10.71
N PRO A 217 -0.48 -5.54 -9.64
CA PRO A 217 -0.84 -5.93 -8.28
C PRO A 217 -2.31 -5.59 -8.07
N ALA A 218 -3.12 -6.58 -7.67
CA ALA A 218 -4.57 -6.46 -7.54
C ALA A 218 -4.92 -5.19 -6.75
N ARG A 219 -5.31 -4.15 -7.48
CA ARG A 219 -5.86 -2.92 -6.91
C ARG A 219 -7.24 -3.33 -6.42
N HIS A 220 -7.34 -3.58 -5.13
CA HIS A 220 -8.62 -3.91 -4.52
C HIS A 220 -9.43 -2.63 -4.50
N ASP A 221 -10.50 -2.61 -5.28
CA ASP A 221 -11.37 -1.46 -5.39
C ASP A 221 -12.22 -1.31 -4.11
N TRP A 222 -12.68 -0.11 -3.83
CA TRP A 222 -13.55 0.16 -2.66
C TRP A 222 -14.82 -0.70 -2.67
N VAL A 223 -15.26 -1.11 -3.86
CA VAL A 223 -16.37 -2.04 -4.11
C VAL A 223 -16.05 -3.45 -3.57
N ASP A 224 -14.80 -3.90 -3.63
CA ASP A 224 -14.40 -5.20 -3.08
C ASP A 224 -14.48 -5.19 -1.55
N TYR A 225 -14.15 -4.07 -0.91
CA TYR A 225 -14.33 -3.93 0.54
C TYR A 225 -15.79 -3.86 0.94
N PHE A 226 -16.63 -3.19 0.14
CA PHE A 226 -18.07 -3.13 0.39
C PHE A 226 -18.74 -4.50 0.22
N THR A 227 -18.37 -5.25 -0.83
CA THR A 227 -18.88 -6.61 -1.05
C THR A 227 -18.41 -7.57 0.04
N LEU A 228 -17.16 -7.44 0.51
CA LEU A 228 -16.66 -8.21 1.64
C LEU A 228 -17.38 -7.86 2.95
N LEU A 229 -17.68 -6.58 3.18
CA LEU A 229 -18.46 -6.14 4.34
C LEU A 229 -19.89 -6.68 4.27
N LEU A 230 -20.52 -6.63 3.10
CA LEU A 230 -21.88 -7.14 2.88
C LEU A 230 -21.96 -8.67 3.00
N ALA A 231 -20.95 -9.39 2.48
CA ALA A 231 -20.82 -10.83 2.66
C ALA A 231 -20.59 -11.19 4.13
N GLY A 232 -19.77 -10.40 4.83
CA GLY A 232 -19.52 -10.54 6.27
C GLY A 232 -20.79 -10.34 7.11
N THR A 233 -21.56 -9.29 6.85
CA THR A 233 -22.81 -9.03 7.58
C THR A 233 -23.89 -10.07 7.25
N SER A 234 -23.97 -10.51 6.00
CA SER A 234 -24.89 -11.58 5.57
C SER A 234 -24.59 -12.92 6.26
N THR A 235 -23.31 -13.31 6.33
CA THR A 235 -22.89 -14.53 7.02
C THR A 235 -23.11 -14.43 8.53
N LEU A 236 -22.87 -13.28 9.15
CA LEU A 236 -23.16 -13.02 10.56
C LEU A 236 -24.66 -13.10 10.86
N LEU A 237 -25.51 -12.55 9.99
CA LEU A 237 -26.96 -12.63 10.10
C LEU A 237 -27.44 -14.08 10.02
N LEU A 238 -26.85 -14.89 9.13
CA LEU A 238 -27.17 -16.31 8.99
C LEU A 238 -26.78 -17.11 10.24
N VAL A 239 -25.58 -16.86 10.78
CA VAL A 239 -25.15 -17.49 12.04
C VAL A 239 -26.07 -17.06 13.20
N TYR A 240 -26.46 -15.79 13.25
CA TYR A 240 -27.40 -15.29 14.25
C TYR A 240 -28.75 -16.00 14.16
N LEU A 241 -29.31 -16.16 12.95
CA LEU A 241 -30.55 -16.90 12.72
C LEU A 241 -30.44 -18.36 13.20
N ILE A 242 -29.33 -19.04 12.92
CA ILE A 242 -29.12 -20.45 13.32
C ILE A 242 -28.98 -20.59 14.84
N VAL A 243 -28.21 -19.71 15.48
CA VAL A 243 -27.86 -19.85 16.90
C VAL A 243 -28.94 -19.30 17.83
N SER A 244 -29.72 -18.32 17.40
CA SER A 244 -30.70 -17.65 18.25
C SER A 244 -32.15 -17.88 17.82
N VAL A 245 -32.46 -17.74 16.53
CA VAL A 245 -33.85 -17.73 16.05
C VAL A 245 -34.40 -19.14 15.84
N LEU A 246 -33.62 -20.05 15.23
CA LEU A 246 -34.02 -21.45 15.07
C LEU A 246 -34.31 -22.15 16.41
N PRO A 247 -33.46 -22.06 17.45
CA PRO A 247 -33.76 -22.72 18.72
C PRO A 247 -34.92 -22.05 19.47
N ASP A 248 -35.13 -20.73 19.34
CA ASP A 248 -36.29 -20.06 19.96
C ASP A 248 -37.61 -20.46 19.29
N LEU A 249 -37.61 -20.58 17.95
CA LEU A 249 -38.76 -21.10 17.21
C LEU A 249 -39.03 -22.57 17.51
N ARG A 250 -37.98 -23.39 17.64
CA ARG A 250 -38.10 -24.80 18.01
C ARG A 250 -38.63 -24.97 19.43
N ALA A 251 -38.13 -24.20 20.39
CA ALA A 251 -38.63 -24.22 21.77
C ALA A 251 -40.10 -23.77 21.87
N ARG A 252 -40.52 -22.78 21.05
CA ARG A 252 -41.93 -22.35 20.98
C ARG A 252 -42.82 -23.41 20.33
N LEU A 253 -42.36 -24.08 19.28
CA LEU A 253 -43.08 -25.18 18.62
C LEU A 253 -43.19 -26.41 19.52
N ASP A 254 -42.11 -26.79 20.20
CA ASP A 254 -42.10 -27.91 21.15
C ASP A 254 -43.02 -27.59 22.35
N GLY A 255 -43.02 -26.34 22.85
CA GLY A 255 -43.95 -25.91 23.89
C GLY A 255 -45.42 -25.85 23.46
N LEU A 256 -45.69 -25.68 22.16
CA LEU A 256 -47.05 -25.78 21.59
C LEU A 256 -47.46 -27.24 21.38
N ALA A 257 -46.52 -28.12 21.00
CA ALA A 257 -46.75 -29.56 20.90
C ALA A 257 -47.05 -30.18 22.28
N ASP A 258 -46.31 -29.76 23.31
CA ASP A 258 -46.55 -30.11 24.72
C ASP A 258 -47.87 -29.55 25.28
N GLN A 259 -48.51 -28.56 24.64
CA GLN A 259 -49.87 -28.12 24.99
C GLN A 259 -50.97 -28.91 24.29
N ILE A 260 -50.66 -29.58 23.17
CA ILE A 260 -51.59 -30.46 22.45
C ILE A 260 -51.65 -31.84 23.12
N ASP A 261 -50.53 -32.35 23.64
CA ASP A 261 -50.44 -33.66 24.30
C ASP A 261 -51.20 -33.84 25.66
N PRO A 262 -51.43 -32.81 26.50
CA PRO A 262 -52.22 -32.95 27.74
C PRO A 262 -53.72 -33.15 27.50
N GLN A 263 -54.23 -33.01 26.27
CA GLN A 263 -55.58 -33.43 25.92
C GLN A 263 -55.69 -34.93 25.60
N ALA A 264 -54.61 -35.60 25.21
CA ALA A 264 -54.60 -37.03 24.91
C ALA A 264 -54.45 -37.90 26.17
N GLN A 265 -53.76 -37.41 27.21
CA GLN A 265 -53.51 -38.16 28.45
C GLN A 265 -54.67 -38.16 29.47
N ARG A 266 -55.78 -37.47 29.21
CA ARG A 266 -56.96 -37.44 30.11
C ARG A 266 -57.90 -38.65 29.99
N ARG A 267 -57.56 -39.68 29.20
CA ARG A 267 -58.37 -40.89 29.09
C ARG A 267 -57.60 -42.12 29.59
N THR A 268 -57.94 -42.49 30.83
CA THR A 268 -57.80 -43.79 31.53
C THR A 268 -56.57 -44.03 32.42
N PRO A 269 -56.77 -44.14 33.76
CA PRO A 269 -55.86 -44.85 34.66
C PRO A 269 -56.47 -46.21 35.06
N ARG A 270 -55.74 -47.32 34.84
CA ARG A 270 -56.04 -48.64 35.40
C ARG A 270 -54.70 -49.35 35.67
N ARG A 271 -54.12 -49.25 36.87
CA ARG A 271 -54.37 -49.99 38.13
C ARG A 271 -53.49 -51.26 38.24
N ASP A 272 -52.86 -51.36 39.41
CA ASP A 272 -52.20 -52.51 40.07
C ASP A 272 -50.81 -52.92 39.54
N ALA A 273 -49.83 -53.41 40.28
CA ALA A 273 -49.40 -53.47 41.70
C ALA A 273 -48.17 -54.45 41.71
N MET A 274 -47.39 -54.48 42.80
CA MET A 274 -46.27 -55.41 43.14
C MET A 274 -44.88 -55.01 42.58
N ASP A 275 -43.76 -55.06 43.30
CA ASP A 275 -43.37 -55.42 44.69
C ASP A 275 -41.89 -54.96 44.82
N LEU A 276 -41.54 -53.97 45.66
CA LEU A 276 -40.87 -54.09 46.99
C LEU A 276 -39.33 -54.38 46.93
N PRO A 277 -38.54 -54.04 47.99
CA PRO A 277 -37.55 -52.95 47.98
C PRO A 277 -36.08 -53.36 48.16
N GLU A 278 -35.17 -52.47 47.76
CA GLU A 278 -33.74 -52.47 48.12
C GLU A 278 -33.59 -52.25 49.63
N ASP A 279 -32.94 -53.15 50.37
CA ASP A 279 -31.73 -52.78 51.11
C ASP A 279 -31.00 -53.99 51.71
N ARG A 280 -29.69 -53.84 51.81
CA ARG A 280 -28.67 -54.87 51.97
C ARG A 280 -27.85 -54.54 53.22
N TYR A 281 -27.62 -55.56 54.04
CA TYR A 281 -26.66 -55.68 55.15
C TYR A 281 -27.07 -55.20 56.55
N GLU A 282 -27.20 -56.16 57.47
CA GLU A 282 -26.53 -56.09 58.77
C GLU A 282 -25.77 -57.41 59.02
N GLU A 283 -24.63 -57.27 59.69
CA GLU A 283 -23.58 -58.24 59.96
C GLU A 283 -23.83 -59.05 61.26
N GLU A 284 -23.09 -60.17 61.37
CA GLU A 284 -22.51 -60.78 62.58
C GLU A 284 -23.38 -61.49 63.66
N ASP A 285 -23.17 -62.81 63.72
CA ASP A 285 -22.91 -63.68 64.89
C ASP A 285 -23.32 -63.22 66.31
N ASN A 286 -24.35 -63.88 66.89
CA ASN A 286 -24.27 -64.75 68.10
C ASN A 286 -25.63 -65.40 68.45
#